data_AF-A0A651HWF4-F1
#
_entry.id   AF-A0A651HWF4-F1
#
_cell.length_a   1.000
_cell.length_b   1.000
_cell.length_c   1.000
_cell.angle_alpha   90.00
_cell.angle_beta   90.00
_cell.angle_gamma   90.00
#
_symmetry.space_group_name_H-M   'P 1'
#
loop_
_entity.id
_entity.type
_entity.pdbx_description
1 polymer ?
#
loop_
_entity_poly.entity_id
_entity_poly.type
_entity_poly.pdbx_seq_one_letter_code
_entity_poly.pdbx_strand_id
1 'polypeptide(L)' 'MGPGGTMIRLFIGILLGAAIVVFAAQNTGEVTYSFLFWQITAPRLLVLLAVYLMGIITSWLVLGLSRLSGRRRKR' A
#
# COMPACT_ATOMS: atom_id res chain seq x y z
N MET A 1 -25.08 17.41 12.36
CA MET A 1 -23.63 17.46 12.63
C MET A 1 -23.30 18.85 13.14
N GLY A 2 -22.80 18.97 14.38
CA GLY A 2 -22.42 20.27 14.93
C GLY A 2 -21.15 20.82 14.26
N PRO A 3 -20.96 22.15 14.23
CA PRO A 3 -19.83 22.81 13.58
C PRO A 3 -18.45 22.28 14.02
N GLY A 4 -18.32 21.80 15.26
CA GLY A 4 -17.08 21.17 15.76
C GLY A 4 -16.68 19.89 15.02
N GLY A 5 -17.64 19.10 14.51
CA GLY A 5 -17.36 17.89 13.75
C GLY A 5 -16.71 18.17 12.40
N THR A 6 -17.09 19.27 11.74
CA THR A 6 -16.48 19.70 10.47
C THR A 6 -15.05 20.20 10.69
N MET A 7 -14.81 20.97 11.76
CA MET A 7 -13.47 21.46 12.08
C MET A 7 -12.48 20.33 12.39
N ILE A 8 -12.91 19.31 13.15
CA ILE A 8 -12.09 18.13 13.43
C ILE A 8 -11.75 17.37 12.14
N ARG A 9 -12.72 17.21 11.23
CA ARG A 9 -12.48 16.55 9.93
C ARG A 9 -11.49 17.32 9.06
N LEU A 10 -11.60 18.64 9.01
CA LEU A 10 -10.65 19.49 8.29
C LEU A 10 -9.24 19.38 8.89
N PHE A 11 -9.14 19.39 10.21
CA PHE A 11 -7.86 19.24 10.90
C PHE A 11 -7.21 17.88 10.61
N ILE A 12 -7.97 16.80 10.72
CA ILE A 12 -7.51 15.44 10.37
C ILE A 12 -7.08 15.38 8.90
N GLY A 13 -7.87 15.96 7.99
CA GLY A 13 -7.56 15.98 6.57
C GLY A 13 -6.25 16.71 6.26
N ILE A 14 -6.05 17.89 6.86
CA ILE A 14 -4.81 18.66 6.72
C ILE A 14 -3.62 17.86 7.28
N LEU A 15 -3.77 17.27 8.47
CA LEU A 15 -2.72 16.51 9.12
C LEU A 15 -2.30 15.28 8.29
N LEU A 16 -3.28 14.53 7.77
CA LEU A 16 -3.02 13.40 6.86
C LEU A 16 -2.39 13.86 5.55
N GLY A 17 -2.88 14.94 4.95
CA GLY A 17 -2.31 15.51 3.73
C GLY A 17 -0.85 15.91 3.92
N ALA A 18 -0.53 16.61 5.01
CA ALA A 18 0.84 16.99 5.35
C ALA A 18 1.72 15.75 5.58
N ALA A 19 1.22 14.73 6.28
CA ALA A 19 1.95 13.48 6.50
C ALA A 19 2.27 12.77 5.18
N ILE A 20 1.32 12.73 4.23
CA ILE A 20 1.55 12.14 2.89
C ILE A 20 2.62 12.92 2.13
N VAL A 21 2.57 14.25 2.14
CA VAL A 21 3.57 15.08 1.45
C VAL A 21 4.97 14.87 2.03
N VAL A 22 5.10 14.89 3.36
CA VAL A 22 6.38 14.65 4.05
C VAL A 22 6.88 13.24 3.76
N PHE A 23 6.01 12.23 3.82
CA PHE A 23 6.34 10.86 3.48
C PHE A 23 6.84 10.76 2.03
N ALA A 24 6.14 11.34 1.06
CA ALA A 24 6.56 11.32 -0.33
C ALA A 24 7.93 11.99 -0.52
N ALA A 25 8.11 13.19 0.05
CA ALA A 25 9.34 13.96 -0.04
C ALA A 25 10.54 13.23 0.57
N GLN A 26 10.36 12.53 1.70
CA GLN A 26 11.42 11.74 2.33
C GLN A 26 11.74 10.45 1.55
N ASN A 27 10.78 9.91 0.82
CA ASN A 27 10.90 8.63 0.12
C ASN A 27 11.24 8.76 -1.37
N THR A 28 11.62 9.95 -1.84
CA THR A 28 12.20 10.17 -3.19
C THR A 28 13.64 9.71 -3.29
N GLY A 29 14.36 9.64 -2.16
CA GLY A 29 15.73 9.16 -2.13
C GLY A 29 15.84 7.74 -2.68
N GLU A 30 16.77 7.56 -3.62
CA GLU A 30 17.09 6.26 -4.19
C GLU A 30 17.85 5.42 -3.16
N VAL A 31 17.44 4.16 -3.02
CA VAL A 31 18.10 3.19 -2.16
C VAL A 31 18.37 1.94 -2.99
N THR A 32 19.54 1.35 -2.79
CA THR A 32 19.89 0.07 -3.40
C THR A 32 19.36 -1.08 -2.57
N TYR A 33 18.50 -1.90 -3.17
CA TYR A 33 17.97 -3.11 -2.60
C TYR A 33 18.75 -4.29 -3.15
N SER A 34 19.31 -5.12 -2.26
CA SER A 34 19.99 -6.37 -2.64
C SER A 34 19.14 -7.57 -2.22
N PHE A 35 18.87 -8.47 -3.15
CA PHE A 35 18.16 -9.72 -2.88
C PHE A 35 18.78 -10.89 -3.65
N LEU A 36 19.29 -11.89 -2.93
CA LEU A 36 20.07 -13.00 -3.48
C LEU A 36 21.18 -12.49 -4.41
N PHE A 37 21.06 -12.72 -5.73
CA PHE A 37 22.03 -12.31 -6.76
C PHE A 37 21.63 -11.04 -7.50
N TRP A 38 20.56 -10.37 -7.06
CA TRP A 38 19.96 -9.24 -7.77
C TRP A 38 20.13 -7.97 -6.96
N GLN A 39 20.41 -6.88 -7.66
CA GLN A 39 20.48 -5.55 -7.09
C GLN A 39 19.63 -4.61 -7.93
N ILE A 40 18.86 -3.77 -7.25
CA ILE A 40 18.06 -2.74 -7.90
C ILE A 40 18.17 -1.45 -7.11
N THR A 41 18.40 -0.34 -7.81
CA THR A 41 18.34 1.00 -7.23
C THR A 41 17.05 1.65 -7.70
N ALA A 42 16.23 2.07 -6.75
CA ALA A 42 14.96 2.73 -7.05
C ALA A 42 14.56 3.66 -5.90
N PRO A 43 13.71 4.66 -6.16
CA PRO A 43 13.09 5.45 -5.10
C PRO A 43 12.27 4.56 -4.16
N ARG A 44 12.40 4.79 -2.85
CA ARG A 44 11.68 4.01 -1.82
C ARG A 44 10.16 3.97 -2.05
N LEU A 45 9.60 5.10 -2.47
CA LEU A 45 8.16 5.21 -2.73
C LEU A 45 7.69 4.23 -3.82
N LEU A 46 8.47 4.08 -4.89
CA LEU A 46 8.13 3.21 -6.01
C LEU A 46 8.12 1.75 -5.58
N VAL A 47 9.12 1.34 -4.80
CA VAL A 47 9.22 -0.03 -4.27
C VAL A 47 8.05 -0.33 -3.32
N LEU A 48 7.72 0.58 -2.42
CA LEU A 48 6.57 0.41 -1.51
C LEU A 48 5.26 0.26 -2.27
N LEU A 49 5.03 1.08 -3.29
CA LEU A 49 3.85 0.99 -4.13
C LEU A 49 3.79 -0.34 -4.89
N ALA A 50 4.90 -0.76 -5.48
CA ALA A 50 4.99 -2.04 -6.20
C ALA A 50 4.67 -3.22 -5.27
N VAL A 51 5.27 -3.28 -4.08
CA VAL A 51 5.03 -4.34 -3.09
C VAL A 51 3.56 -4.36 -2.62
N TYR A 52 2.97 -3.18 -2.38
CA TYR A 52 1.55 -3.08 -2.02
C TYR A 52 0.64 -3.66 -3.11
N LEU A 53 0.88 -3.29 -4.37
CA LEU A 53 0.12 -3.81 -5.52
C LEU A 53 0.31 -5.32 -5.70
N MET A 54 1.54 -5.82 -5.55
CA MET A 54 1.82 -7.26 -5.57
C MET A 54 1.04 -7.99 -4.48
N GLY A 55 0.98 -7.45 -3.26
CA GLY A 55 0.18 -8.01 -2.17
C GLY A 55 -1.32 -8.11 -2.49
N ILE A 56 -1.90 -7.10 -3.15
CA ILE A 56 -3.29 -7.14 -3.63
C ILE A 56 -3.48 -8.26 -4.65
N ILE A 57 -2.59 -8.33 -5.65
CA ILE A 57 -2.64 -9.35 -6.71
C ILE A 57 -2.52 -10.76 -6.10
N THR A 58 -1.54 -10.98 -5.23
CA THR A 58 -1.36 -12.25 -4.52
C THR A 58 -2.60 -12.62 -3.71
N SER A 59 -3.20 -11.65 -3.00
CA SER A 59 -4.42 -11.88 -2.22
C SER A 59 -5.59 -12.32 -3.10
N TRP A 60 -5.78 -11.68 -4.26
CA TRP A 60 -6.81 -12.09 -5.22
C TRP A 60 -6.58 -13.49 -5.78
N LEU A 61 -5.33 -13.85 -6.08
CA LEU A 61 -5.00 -15.18 -6.56
C LEU A 61 -5.31 -16.25 -5.50
N VAL A 62 -4.87 -16.04 -4.25
CA VAL A 62 -5.13 -16.97 -3.13
C VAL A 62 -6.62 -17.11 -2.84
N LEU A 63 -7.36 -15.99 -2.79
CA LEU A 63 -8.81 -16.01 -2.56
C LEU A 63 -9.58 -16.61 -3.74
N GLY A 64 -9.13 -16.37 -4.98
CA GLY A 64 -9.72 -16.99 -6.18
C GLY A 64 -9.55 -18.50 -6.18
N LEU A 65 -8.34 -18.99 -5.89
CA LEU A 65 -8.03 -20.42 -5.82
C LEU A 65 -8.79 -21.14 -4.69
N SER A 66 -8.87 -20.53 -3.51
CA SER A 66 -9.62 -21.10 -2.37
C SER A 66 -11.13 -21.21 -2.66
N ARG A 67 -11.73 -20.22 -3.35
CA ARG A 67 -13.14 -20.28 -3.79
C ARG A 67 -13.40 -21.39 -4.79
N LEU A 68 -12.46 -21.67 -5.69
CA LEU A 68 -12.55 -22.79 -6.64
C LEU A 68 -12.46 -24.15 -5.94
N SER A 69 -11.58 -24.29 -4.95
CA SER A 69 -11.42 -25.51 -4.15
C SER A 69 -12.67 -25.83 -3.31
N GLY A 70 -13.29 -24.82 -2.70
CA GLY A 70 -14.52 -24.99 -1.91
C GLY A 70 -15.74 -25.49 -2.71
N ARG A 71 -15.83 -25.15 -4.01
CA ARG A 71 -16.89 -25.66 -4.89
C ARG A 71 -16.77 -27.15 -5.20
N ARG A 72 -15.57 -27.73 -5.15
CA ARG A 72 -15.34 -29.16 -5.40
C ARG A 72 -15.72 -30.05 -4.22
N ARG A 73 -15.72 -29.53 -2.99
CA ARG A 73 -16.01 -30.31 -1.78
C ARG A 73 -17.49 -30.40 -1.42
N LYS A 74 -18.36 -29.65 -2.11
CA LYS A 74 -19.82 -29.64 -1.94
C LYS A 74 -20.60 -30.40 -3.03
N ARG A 75 -19.89 -31.09 -3.94
CA ARG A 75 -20.46 -32.05 -4.89
C ARG A 75 -20.24 -33.46 -4.40
#